data_AF-A0AAV1DQ73-F1
#
_entry.id   AF-A0AAV1DQ73-F1
#
_cell.length_a   1.000
_cell.length_b   1.000
_cell.length_c   1.000
_cell.angle_alpha   90.00
_cell.angle_beta   90.00
_cell.angle_gamma   90.00
#
_symmetry.space_group_name_H-M   'P 1'
#
loop_
_entity.id
_entity.type
_entity.pdbx_description
1 polymer ?
#
loop_
_entity_poly.entity_id
_entity_poly.type
_entity_poly.pdbx_seq_one_letter_code
_entity_poly.pdbx_strand_id
1 'polypeptide(L)'
;MRVEEAIKASMSCKSWLSAWTTGPNLEFVFVKHCGFLEVAEFFGSKPLPQKRRHEIYREGIKYQQLLEHINTTLRRYHPEKLPIQSFKIHPYRFEDGRTPDFLEEWVQIALQKGAKTLDLGSYSAQLPLPELVLVSKNLVELLLHNFVLFKLDIQHCHQLKRLHLHHVKFADQLAFGNLMSSCESIESLEFRNCELNLYEQDIFHRQQQLKRLALQFSEVDEFTFGNLMSCFKSVEDLVIWRGAGMEDFVIPELPCLQKLSLYGCRLTLLHPCPNLNHLRLVSVNVTNTFFQDLDNNCPNLKYLYLYVTGDCSLDSMMTIKISSSSLEILRLNTYHEEILVHAPNMIRFEFTTSSVRGVPNLYITGSSNQWTSRIEVRSPKVLDHSFYKLKNLVSNISQSKISFLKFRTLSEKVIFDINEVMDDMPFSPPYIEHLSLRGRWDENRLTCLLDGIFWCCRPKTLSLSWSYVQGSDPFVDVVMNIQRQNHNQNGRKLWANDLKQVKVEATRYDDRTYVLEWGK
;
A
#
# COMPACT_ATOMS: atom_id res chain seq x y z
N MET A 1 12.02 14.85 0.03
CA MET A 1 11.77 16.26 -0.34
C MET A 1 11.28 16.27 -1.77
N ARG A 2 10.10 16.82 -2.06
CA ARG A 2 9.60 16.86 -3.45
C ARG A 2 10.46 17.81 -4.29
N VAL A 3 10.57 17.58 -5.60
CA VAL A 3 11.37 18.41 -6.53
C VAL A 3 11.04 19.91 -6.38
N GLU A 4 9.77 20.26 -6.14
CA GLU A 4 9.33 21.65 -5.91
C GLU A 4 9.85 22.25 -4.60
N GLU A 5 9.91 21.47 -3.52
CA GLU A 5 10.47 21.90 -2.22
C GLU A 5 11.99 22.07 -2.32
N ALA A 6 12.63 21.19 -3.08
CA ALA A 6 14.05 21.24 -3.39
C ALA A 6 14.45 22.47 -4.21
N ILE A 7 13.66 22.83 -5.23
CA ILE A 7 13.86 24.04 -6.04
C ILE A 7 13.69 25.30 -5.19
N LYS A 8 12.67 25.33 -4.33
CA LYS A 8 12.47 26.46 -3.39
C LYS A 8 13.65 26.57 -2.41
N ALA A 9 14.15 25.45 -1.89
CA ALA A 9 15.29 25.44 -0.97
C ALA A 9 16.61 25.85 -1.66
N SER A 10 16.84 25.43 -2.91
CA SER A 10 18.07 25.77 -3.66
C SER A 10 18.12 27.24 -4.05
N MET A 11 16.97 27.88 -4.32
CA MET A 11 16.87 29.33 -4.52
C MET A 11 17.18 30.14 -3.26
N SER A 12 17.09 29.52 -2.07
CA SER A 12 17.17 30.22 -0.79
C SER A 12 18.59 30.34 -0.23
N CYS A 13 19.55 29.55 -0.72
CA CYS A 13 20.92 29.55 -0.18
C CYS A 13 21.94 28.95 -1.16
N LYS A 14 23.07 29.67 -1.36
CA LYS A 14 24.19 29.22 -2.22
C LYS A 14 24.79 27.88 -1.80
N SER A 15 24.81 27.59 -0.50
CA SER A 15 25.30 26.31 0.03
C SER A 15 24.37 25.14 -0.32
N TRP A 16 23.05 25.39 -0.36
CA TRP A 16 22.08 24.41 -0.82
C TRP A 16 22.18 24.20 -2.32
N LEU A 17 22.27 25.28 -3.11
CA LEU A 17 22.53 25.19 -4.54
C LEU A 17 23.82 24.38 -4.83
N SER A 18 24.90 24.66 -4.10
CA SER A 18 26.16 23.92 -4.20
C SER A 18 26.00 22.42 -3.86
N ALA A 19 25.28 22.08 -2.80
CA ALA A 19 25.01 20.69 -2.41
C ALA A 19 24.16 19.93 -3.44
N TRP A 20 23.21 20.62 -4.09
CA TRP A 20 22.42 20.07 -5.19
C TRP A 20 23.24 19.88 -6.47
N THR A 21 24.21 20.76 -6.74
CA THR A 21 25.08 20.65 -7.93
C THR A 21 26.17 19.57 -7.79
N THR A 22 26.51 19.13 -6.58
CA THR A 22 27.62 18.16 -6.37
C THR A 22 27.29 16.70 -6.67
N GLY A 23 26.05 16.36 -7.04
CA GLY A 23 25.65 15.00 -7.40
C GLY A 23 24.14 14.81 -7.45
N PRO A 24 23.43 15.40 -8.43
CA PRO A 24 21.98 15.40 -8.43
C PRO A 24 21.40 14.03 -8.79
N ASN A 25 20.23 13.77 -8.21
CA ASN A 25 19.32 12.73 -8.66
C ASN A 25 18.42 13.35 -9.73
N LEU A 26 18.57 12.91 -10.98
CA LEU A 26 17.77 13.39 -12.09
C LEU A 26 16.54 12.49 -12.25
N GLU A 27 15.34 13.06 -12.11
CA GLU A 27 14.08 12.36 -12.22
C GLU A 27 13.19 13.01 -13.29
N PHE A 28 12.88 12.25 -14.34
CA PHE A 28 12.03 12.63 -15.45
C PHE A 28 10.85 11.66 -15.56
N VAL A 29 9.82 11.87 -14.74
CA VAL A 29 8.61 11.03 -14.73
C VAL A 29 7.45 11.81 -15.34
N PHE A 30 6.85 11.26 -16.40
CA PHE A 30 5.63 11.81 -16.96
C PHE A 30 4.41 11.15 -16.30
N VAL A 31 3.92 11.76 -15.22
CA VAL A 31 2.66 11.33 -14.60
C VAL A 31 1.52 11.92 -15.41
N LYS A 32 0.90 11.12 -16.30
CA LYS A 32 -0.45 11.44 -16.75
C LYS A 32 -1.36 11.32 -15.53
N HIS A 33 -2.26 12.28 -15.32
CA HIS A 33 -3.44 12.10 -14.46
C HIS A 33 -4.35 11.02 -15.08
N CYS A 34 -3.88 9.78 -15.11
CA CYS A 34 -4.68 8.61 -15.37
C CYS A 34 -5.26 8.18 -14.02
N GLY A 35 -6.35 8.84 -13.61
CA GLY A 35 -7.23 8.20 -12.64
C GLY A 35 -7.57 6.80 -13.16
N PHE A 36 -7.34 5.78 -12.34
CA PHE A 36 -7.85 4.41 -12.49
C PHE A 36 -7.09 3.34 -13.30
N LEU A 37 -5.98 3.61 -14.01
CA LEU A 37 -5.35 2.53 -14.82
C LEU A 37 -4.47 1.54 -14.02
N GLU A 38 -3.72 1.98 -13.01
CA GLU A 38 -2.94 1.05 -12.16
C GLU A 38 -3.80 0.08 -11.33
N VAL A 39 -5.07 0.42 -11.10
CA VAL A 39 -6.00 -0.45 -10.37
C VAL A 39 -6.73 -1.42 -11.30
N ALA A 40 -7.01 -1.03 -12.55
CA ALA A 40 -7.75 -1.86 -13.49
C ALA A 40 -6.94 -3.06 -14.02
N GLU A 41 -5.64 -2.88 -14.24
CA GLU A 41 -4.73 -3.99 -14.59
C GLU A 41 -4.55 -4.98 -13.43
N PHE A 42 -4.70 -4.51 -12.19
CA PHE A 42 -4.65 -5.32 -10.98
C PHE A 42 -5.86 -6.26 -10.80
N PHE A 43 -6.99 -6.00 -11.47
CA PHE A 43 -8.25 -6.73 -11.30
C PHE A 43 -8.85 -7.24 -12.62
N GLY A 44 -8.06 -7.40 -13.68
CA GLY A 44 -8.52 -8.04 -14.93
C GLY A 44 -9.71 -7.35 -15.62
N SER A 45 -9.91 -6.05 -15.40
CA SER A 45 -11.08 -5.33 -15.92
C SER A 45 -10.86 -4.85 -17.36
N LYS A 46 -11.82 -5.12 -18.26
CA LYS A 46 -11.75 -4.74 -19.69
C LYS A 46 -11.68 -3.20 -19.90
N PRO A 47 -10.92 -2.70 -20.90
CA PRO A 47 -10.86 -1.27 -21.19
C PRO A 47 -12.14 -0.72 -21.84
N LEU A 48 -12.52 0.51 -21.48
CA LEU A 48 -13.65 1.28 -22.04
C LEU A 48 -13.32 1.90 -23.43
N PRO A 49 -14.33 2.32 -24.24
CA PRO A 49 -14.20 2.51 -25.68
C PRO A 49 -13.58 3.84 -26.17
N GLN A 50 -13.14 3.79 -27.42
CA GLN A 50 -12.41 4.77 -28.25
C GLN A 50 -13.13 6.13 -28.47
N LYS A 51 -12.93 7.11 -27.59
CA LYS A 51 -13.27 8.54 -27.85
C LYS A 51 -12.08 9.52 -27.70
N ARG A 52 -10.86 9.12 -28.02
CA ARG A 52 -9.64 9.94 -27.81
C ARG A 52 -8.83 10.22 -29.09
N ARG A 53 -9.41 10.86 -30.12
CA ARG A 53 -8.61 11.34 -31.27
C ARG A 53 -8.20 12.81 -31.20
N HIS A 54 -8.91 13.66 -30.43
CA HIS A 54 -8.56 15.09 -30.27
C HIS A 54 -7.58 15.38 -29.11
N GLU A 55 -7.42 14.48 -28.13
CA GLU A 55 -6.44 14.63 -27.04
C GLU A 55 -4.99 14.38 -27.50
N ILE A 56 -4.80 13.58 -28.55
CA ILE A 56 -3.48 13.14 -29.06
C ILE A 56 -2.62 14.33 -29.52
N TYR A 57 -3.20 15.33 -30.19
CA TYR A 57 -2.44 16.50 -30.68
C TYR A 57 -1.94 17.42 -29.56
N ARG A 58 -2.67 17.52 -28.43
CA ARG A 58 -2.18 18.26 -27.25
C ARG A 58 -1.10 17.50 -26.48
N GLU A 59 -1.07 16.17 -26.58
CA GLU A 59 -0.09 15.30 -25.91
C GLU A 59 1.26 15.30 -26.64
N GLY A 60 1.27 15.31 -27.99
CA GLY A 60 2.50 15.39 -28.77
C GLY A 60 3.35 16.65 -28.49
N ILE A 61 2.69 17.81 -28.31
CA ILE A 61 3.36 19.09 -27.98
C ILE A 61 4.02 19.03 -26.59
N LYS A 62 3.36 18.42 -25.59
CA LYS A 62 3.92 18.27 -24.24
C LYS A 62 5.08 17.28 -24.19
N TYR A 63 5.07 16.28 -25.06
CA TYR A 63 6.15 15.31 -25.16
C TYR A 63 7.43 15.92 -25.78
N GLN A 64 7.32 16.69 -26.86
CA GLN A 64 8.48 17.38 -27.45
C GLN A 64 9.13 18.36 -26.45
N GLN A 65 8.33 19.10 -25.67
CA GLN A 65 8.84 19.96 -24.60
C GLN A 65 9.59 19.16 -23.52
N LEU A 66 9.11 17.96 -23.18
CA LEU A 66 9.82 17.08 -22.25
C LEU A 66 11.15 16.60 -22.84
N LEU A 67 11.18 16.17 -24.10
CA LEU A 67 12.41 15.77 -24.78
C LEU A 67 13.44 16.92 -24.79
N GLU A 68 13.00 18.12 -25.18
CA GLU A 68 13.84 19.32 -25.16
C GLU A 68 14.34 19.64 -23.74
N HIS A 69 13.49 19.48 -22.73
CA HIS A 69 13.86 19.69 -21.34
C HIS A 69 14.91 18.68 -20.86
N ILE A 70 14.74 17.38 -21.16
CA ILE A 70 15.71 16.34 -20.82
C ILE A 70 17.04 16.62 -21.52
N ASN A 71 17.01 16.85 -22.84
CA ASN A 71 18.18 17.16 -23.64
C ASN A 71 18.91 18.40 -23.14
N THR A 72 18.19 19.49 -22.88
CA THR A 72 18.77 20.74 -22.37
C THR A 72 19.39 20.53 -20.99
N THR A 73 18.74 19.73 -20.13
CA THR A 73 19.25 19.43 -18.80
C THR A 73 20.54 18.62 -18.90
N LEU A 74 20.52 17.47 -19.58
CA LEU A 74 21.70 16.61 -19.72
C LEU A 74 22.87 17.31 -20.43
N ARG A 75 22.59 18.17 -21.43
CA ARG A 75 23.61 19.00 -22.07
C ARG A 75 24.28 20.00 -21.15
N ARG A 76 23.62 20.48 -20.08
CA ARG A 76 24.27 21.32 -19.05
C ARG A 76 25.24 20.52 -18.17
N TYR A 77 24.91 19.27 -17.88
CA TYR A 77 25.79 18.37 -17.12
C TYR A 77 27.02 17.92 -17.93
N HIS A 78 26.95 17.94 -19.26
CA HIS A 78 28.03 17.51 -20.13
C HIS A 78 29.33 18.34 -19.95
N PRO A 79 29.34 19.68 -20.09
CA PRO A 79 30.55 20.51 -19.92
C PRO A 79 30.97 20.71 -18.46
N GLU A 80 30.04 20.73 -17.49
CA GLU A 80 30.34 21.13 -16.10
C GLU A 80 31.01 20.03 -15.24
N LYS A 81 31.31 18.85 -15.82
CA LYS A 81 31.89 17.67 -15.11
C LYS A 81 31.14 17.26 -13.82
N LEU A 82 29.90 17.70 -13.64
CA LEU A 82 29.12 17.37 -12.46
C LEU A 82 28.72 15.88 -12.49
N PRO A 83 28.90 15.14 -11.40
CA PRO A 83 28.54 13.72 -11.35
C PRO A 83 27.02 13.58 -11.31
N ILE A 84 26.49 12.50 -11.87
CA ILE A 84 25.07 12.11 -11.74
C ILE A 84 25.03 10.92 -10.80
N GLN A 85 24.26 10.98 -9.73
CA GLN A 85 24.19 9.87 -8.77
C GLN A 85 23.11 8.85 -9.15
N SER A 86 21.93 9.35 -9.52
CA SER A 86 20.78 8.56 -9.94
C SER A 86 20.13 9.20 -11.16
N PHE A 87 19.71 8.38 -12.11
CA PHE A 87 19.00 8.80 -13.30
C PHE A 87 17.73 7.97 -13.46
N LYS A 88 16.58 8.65 -13.44
CA LYS A 88 15.25 8.05 -13.55
C LYS A 88 14.48 8.66 -14.71
N ILE A 89 13.93 7.82 -15.58
CA ILE A 89 13.18 8.25 -16.75
C ILE A 89 12.01 7.30 -17.05
N HIS A 90 10.79 7.85 -17.07
CA HIS A 90 9.54 7.11 -17.33
C HIS A 90 8.65 7.85 -18.34
N PRO A 91 9.01 7.84 -19.63
CA PRO A 91 8.23 8.42 -20.72
C PRO A 91 6.91 7.67 -20.95
N TYR A 92 5.84 8.44 -21.16
CA TYR A 92 4.49 7.92 -21.35
C TYR A 92 4.22 7.34 -22.74
N ARG A 93 4.78 7.96 -23.78
CA ARG A 93 4.54 7.52 -25.15
C ARG A 93 5.70 7.85 -26.08
N PHE A 94 6.00 6.91 -26.96
CA PHE A 94 7.05 6.96 -27.95
C PHE A 94 6.42 6.78 -29.33
N GLU A 95 5.95 7.86 -29.93
CA GLU A 95 5.09 7.79 -31.13
C GLU A 95 5.87 7.68 -32.44
N ASP A 96 7.19 7.90 -32.49
CA ASP A 96 7.90 8.16 -33.76
C ASP A 96 9.13 7.28 -34.05
N GLY A 97 9.36 6.17 -33.35
CA GLY A 97 10.40 5.19 -33.69
C GLY A 97 11.86 5.66 -33.51
N ARG A 98 12.12 6.96 -33.32
CA ARG A 98 13.43 7.58 -32.98
C ARG A 98 13.78 7.48 -31.49
N THR A 99 12.91 6.83 -30.75
CA THR A 99 12.97 6.58 -29.31
C THR A 99 14.23 5.89 -28.80
N PRO A 100 14.72 4.81 -29.45
CA PRO A 100 15.88 4.09 -28.93
C PRO A 100 17.11 4.98 -28.89
N ASP A 101 17.27 5.85 -29.89
CA ASP A 101 18.46 6.69 -30.06
C ASP A 101 18.62 7.72 -28.93
N PHE A 102 17.53 8.38 -28.52
CA PHE A 102 17.59 9.34 -27.41
C PHE A 102 17.81 8.66 -26.07
N LEU A 103 17.17 7.51 -25.84
CA LEU A 103 17.35 6.78 -24.60
C LEU A 103 18.79 6.30 -24.43
N GLU A 104 19.40 5.79 -25.51
CA GLU A 104 20.81 5.41 -25.55
C GLU A 104 21.71 6.61 -25.18
N GLU A 105 21.52 7.77 -25.82
CA GLU A 105 22.29 8.98 -25.54
C GLU A 105 22.17 9.41 -24.07
N TRP A 106 20.95 9.41 -23.52
CA TRP A 106 20.73 9.84 -22.15
C TRP A 106 21.34 8.91 -21.12
N VAL A 107 21.18 7.59 -21.32
CA VAL A 107 21.79 6.57 -20.47
C VAL A 107 23.30 6.66 -20.55
N GLN A 108 23.86 6.85 -21.75
CA GLN A 108 25.28 7.05 -21.94
C GLN A 108 25.80 8.24 -21.13
N ILE A 109 25.13 9.40 -21.20
CA ILE A 109 25.51 10.59 -20.43
C ILE A 109 25.46 10.27 -18.92
N ALA A 110 24.39 9.66 -18.43
CA ALA A 110 24.25 9.32 -17.01
C ALA A 110 25.39 8.40 -16.53
N LEU A 111 25.69 7.34 -17.28
CA LEU A 111 26.74 6.39 -16.94
C LEU A 111 28.14 7.02 -17.00
N GLN A 112 28.44 7.84 -18.01
CA GLN A 112 29.71 8.57 -18.09
C GLN A 112 29.92 9.55 -16.94
N LYS A 113 28.82 10.06 -16.35
CA LYS A 113 28.84 10.93 -15.17
C LYS A 113 28.80 10.16 -13.85
N GLY A 114 28.92 8.83 -13.88
CA GLY A 114 29.08 8.00 -12.70
C GLY A 114 27.77 7.61 -12.01
N ALA A 115 26.64 7.57 -12.75
CA ALA A 115 25.37 7.10 -12.21
C ALA A 115 25.50 5.70 -11.60
N LYS A 116 25.05 5.59 -10.34
CA LYS A 116 25.03 4.33 -9.58
C LYS A 116 23.65 3.67 -9.61
N THR A 117 22.60 4.46 -9.84
CA THR A 117 21.22 3.98 -9.93
C THR A 117 20.62 4.41 -11.26
N LEU A 118 20.09 3.44 -12.01
CA LEU A 118 19.29 3.68 -13.20
C LEU A 118 17.87 3.14 -12.98
N ASP A 119 16.87 3.98 -13.21
CA ASP A 119 15.46 3.62 -13.18
C ASP A 119 14.80 4.00 -14.51
N LEU A 120 14.66 3.01 -15.40
CA LEU A 120 14.22 3.21 -16.77
C LEU A 120 12.85 2.57 -16.95
N GLY A 121 11.90 3.29 -17.53
CA GLY A 121 10.56 2.77 -17.78
C GLY A 121 9.90 3.30 -19.04
N SER A 122 8.97 2.51 -19.56
CA SER A 122 8.07 2.91 -20.65
C SER A 122 6.64 2.47 -20.33
N TYR A 123 5.67 3.39 -20.48
CA TYR A 123 4.25 3.07 -20.25
C TYR A 123 3.50 2.62 -21.50
N SER A 124 4.02 2.87 -22.71
CA SER A 124 3.28 2.64 -23.96
C SER A 124 3.72 1.42 -24.75
N ALA A 125 5.00 1.04 -24.66
CA ALA A 125 5.60 0.04 -25.54
C ALA A 125 6.85 -0.56 -24.92
N GLN A 126 7.13 -1.81 -25.26
CA GLN A 126 8.36 -2.48 -24.91
C GLN A 126 9.54 -1.88 -25.67
N LEU A 127 10.62 -1.53 -24.97
CA LEU A 127 11.83 -0.95 -25.56
C LEU A 127 13.02 -1.91 -25.49
N PRO A 128 13.93 -1.89 -26.48
CA PRO A 128 15.24 -2.52 -26.31
C PRO A 128 15.99 -1.86 -25.16
N LEU A 129 16.65 -2.67 -24.33
CA LEU A 129 17.55 -2.16 -23.30
C LEU A 129 18.83 -1.60 -23.95
N PRO A 130 19.26 -0.36 -23.63
CA PRO A 130 20.54 0.16 -24.08
C PRO A 130 21.71 -0.74 -23.69
N GLU A 131 22.56 -1.11 -24.64
CA GLU A 131 23.67 -2.05 -24.42
C GLU A 131 24.66 -1.53 -23.37
N LEU A 132 24.85 -0.20 -23.32
CA LEU A 132 25.74 0.47 -22.39
C LEU A 132 25.41 0.24 -20.91
N VAL A 133 24.14 -0.07 -20.59
CA VAL A 133 23.72 -0.37 -19.20
C VAL A 133 24.50 -1.55 -18.64
N LEU A 134 24.72 -2.57 -19.47
CA LEU A 134 25.28 -3.86 -19.07
C LEU A 134 26.81 -3.90 -19.08
N VAL A 135 27.43 -2.84 -19.62
CA VAL A 135 28.88 -2.63 -19.63
C VAL A 135 29.32 -1.73 -18.45
N SER A 136 28.36 -1.13 -17.74
CA SER A 136 28.64 -0.20 -16.65
C SER A 136 29.30 -0.89 -15.44
N LYS A 137 30.49 -0.41 -15.07
CA LYS A 137 31.26 -0.92 -13.92
C LYS A 137 30.81 -0.38 -12.57
N ASN A 138 30.07 0.73 -12.56
CA ASN A 138 29.72 1.47 -11.33
C ASN A 138 28.25 1.34 -10.95
N LEU A 139 27.47 0.58 -11.74
CA LEU A 139 26.04 0.44 -11.52
C LEU A 139 25.78 -0.46 -10.31
N VAL A 140 25.08 0.08 -9.32
CA VAL A 140 24.71 -0.59 -8.07
C VAL A 140 23.25 -1.01 -8.08
N GLU A 141 22.40 -0.25 -8.77
CA GLU A 141 20.96 -0.49 -8.82
C GLU A 141 20.40 -0.25 -10.22
N LEU A 142 19.59 -1.20 -10.68
CA LEU A 142 18.94 -1.18 -11.99
C LEU A 142 17.47 -1.53 -11.83
N LEU A 143 16.59 -0.60 -12.21
CA LEU A 143 15.15 -0.79 -12.29
C LEU A 143 14.72 -0.63 -13.75
N LEU A 144 14.06 -1.65 -14.28
CA LEU A 144 13.57 -1.69 -15.65
C LEU A 144 12.07 -1.94 -15.66
N HIS A 145 11.34 -1.10 -16.38
CA HIS A 145 9.90 -1.24 -16.60
C HIS A 145 9.57 -1.29 -18.09
N ASN A 146 8.99 -2.39 -18.56
CA ASN A 146 8.53 -2.58 -19.94
C ASN A 146 9.68 -2.56 -20.98
N PHE A 147 10.70 -3.40 -20.76
CA PHE A 147 11.87 -3.55 -21.65
C PHE A 147 11.95 -4.96 -22.25
N VAL A 148 12.66 -5.08 -23.37
CA VAL A 148 13.09 -6.35 -23.97
C VAL A 148 14.60 -6.45 -23.83
N LEU A 149 15.06 -7.53 -23.21
CA LEU A 149 16.47 -7.87 -23.12
C LEU A 149 16.80 -8.84 -24.27
N PHE A 150 17.61 -8.36 -25.22
CA PHE A 150 18.16 -9.18 -26.30
C PHE A 150 19.37 -9.98 -25.80
N LYS A 151 20.00 -10.79 -26.65
CA LYS A 151 21.19 -11.57 -26.29
C LYS A 151 22.24 -10.65 -25.65
N LEU A 152 22.58 -10.92 -24.39
CA LEU A 152 23.48 -10.07 -23.62
C LEU A 152 24.87 -10.70 -23.52
N ASP A 153 25.88 -10.03 -24.07
CA ASP A 153 27.30 -10.27 -23.76
C ASP A 153 27.67 -9.42 -22.54
N ILE A 154 27.19 -9.83 -21.37
CA ILE A 154 27.41 -9.09 -20.12
C ILE A 154 28.77 -9.50 -19.56
N GLN A 155 29.65 -8.53 -19.37
CA GLN A 155 30.99 -8.79 -18.83
C GLN A 155 31.28 -8.04 -17.52
N HIS A 156 30.45 -7.07 -17.09
CA HIS A 156 30.92 -6.05 -16.13
C HIS A 156 29.94 -5.62 -15.02
N CYS A 157 28.75 -6.23 -14.88
CA CYS A 157 27.76 -5.86 -13.85
C CYS A 157 28.06 -6.38 -12.42
N HIS A 158 29.33 -6.58 -12.05
CA HIS A 158 29.72 -7.22 -10.79
C HIS A 158 29.38 -6.41 -9.53
N GLN A 159 29.19 -5.09 -9.65
CA GLN A 159 28.80 -4.21 -8.54
C GLN A 159 27.29 -4.11 -8.32
N LEU A 160 26.49 -4.73 -9.19
CA LEU A 160 25.04 -4.63 -9.11
C LEU A 160 24.53 -5.37 -7.87
N LYS A 161 23.87 -4.62 -6.99
CA LYS A 161 23.29 -5.11 -5.73
C LYS A 161 21.77 -5.21 -5.78
N ARG A 162 21.12 -4.38 -6.60
CA ARG A 162 19.65 -4.32 -6.70
C ARG A 162 19.23 -4.40 -8.16
N LEU A 163 18.37 -5.36 -8.47
CA LEU A 163 17.83 -5.58 -9.80
C LEU A 163 16.32 -5.74 -9.72
N HIS A 164 15.57 -4.78 -10.28
CA HIS A 164 14.12 -4.83 -10.36
C HIS A 164 13.68 -4.85 -11.82
N LEU A 165 12.98 -5.90 -12.24
CA LEU A 165 12.46 -6.05 -13.60
C LEU A 165 10.94 -6.15 -13.55
N HIS A 166 10.26 -5.22 -14.21
CA HIS A 166 8.81 -5.11 -14.24
C HIS A 166 8.35 -5.14 -15.69
N HIS A 167 7.48 -6.06 -16.08
CA HIS A 167 7.02 -6.23 -17.48
C HIS A 167 8.18 -6.40 -18.48
N VAL A 168 9.29 -6.99 -18.02
CA VAL A 168 10.47 -7.23 -18.85
C VAL A 168 10.34 -8.58 -19.55
N LYS A 169 10.61 -8.59 -20.86
CA LYS A 169 10.70 -9.80 -21.68
C LYS A 169 12.15 -10.12 -22.02
N PHE A 170 12.44 -11.41 -22.10
CA PHE A 170 13.73 -11.93 -22.55
C PHE A 170 13.55 -12.44 -23.97
N ALA A 171 14.38 -11.98 -24.91
CA ALA A 171 14.27 -12.35 -26.32
C ALA A 171 14.62 -13.82 -26.57
N ASP A 172 15.47 -14.39 -25.72
CA ASP A 172 15.84 -15.80 -25.73
C ASP A 172 15.94 -16.33 -24.29
N GLN A 173 15.97 -17.67 -24.15
CA GLN A 173 16.01 -18.34 -22.85
C GLN A 173 17.35 -18.12 -22.12
N LEU A 174 18.44 -17.85 -22.84
CA LEU A 174 19.79 -17.70 -22.27
C LEU A 174 20.02 -16.31 -21.69
N ALA A 175 19.30 -15.29 -22.17
CA ALA A 175 19.48 -13.90 -21.76
C ALA A 175 19.30 -13.70 -20.25
N PHE A 176 18.37 -14.43 -19.64
CA PHE A 176 18.16 -14.40 -18.19
C PHE A 176 19.33 -15.05 -17.43
N GLY A 177 19.77 -16.24 -17.85
CA GLY A 177 20.94 -16.91 -17.27
C GLY A 177 22.22 -16.07 -17.39
N ASN A 178 22.44 -15.43 -18.52
CA ASN A 178 23.56 -14.51 -18.74
C ASN A 178 23.51 -13.29 -17.81
N LEU A 179 22.32 -12.71 -17.63
CA LEU A 179 22.10 -11.61 -16.68
C LEU A 179 22.46 -12.00 -15.25
N MET A 180 21.91 -13.11 -14.78
CA MET A 180 22.08 -13.55 -13.41
C MET A 180 23.51 -14.04 -13.12
N SER A 181 24.17 -14.71 -14.07
CA SER A 181 25.57 -15.15 -13.95
C SER A 181 26.56 -13.99 -13.90
N SER A 182 26.20 -12.82 -14.44
CA SER A 182 27.05 -11.63 -14.44
C SER A 182 26.90 -10.75 -13.19
N CYS A 183 25.88 -11.02 -12.37
CA CYS A 183 25.52 -10.20 -11.22
C CYS A 183 25.63 -11.02 -9.92
N GLU A 184 26.85 -11.37 -9.52
CA GLU A 184 27.10 -12.23 -8.35
C GLU A 184 26.86 -11.54 -7.00
N SER A 185 26.85 -10.20 -6.97
CA SER A 185 26.70 -9.38 -5.76
C SER A 185 25.25 -8.95 -5.46
N ILE A 186 24.25 -9.57 -6.09
CA ILE A 186 22.85 -9.17 -5.89
C ILE A 186 22.41 -9.45 -4.45
N GLU A 187 21.93 -8.39 -3.79
CA GLU A 187 21.35 -8.42 -2.44
C GLU A 187 19.82 -8.30 -2.47
N SER A 188 19.25 -7.68 -3.52
CA SER A 188 17.79 -7.52 -3.71
C SER A 188 17.40 -7.80 -5.15
N LEU A 189 16.46 -8.71 -5.34
CA LEU A 189 15.95 -9.13 -6.64
C LEU A 189 14.43 -9.01 -6.68
N GLU A 190 13.90 -8.31 -7.69
CA GLU A 190 12.46 -8.15 -7.87
C GLU A 190 12.07 -8.44 -9.32
N PHE A 191 11.16 -9.38 -9.51
CA PHE A 191 10.58 -9.74 -10.80
C PHE A 191 9.07 -9.57 -10.74
N ARG A 192 8.51 -8.70 -11.59
CA ARG A 192 7.07 -8.51 -11.72
C ARG A 192 6.62 -8.62 -13.15
N ASN A 193 5.62 -9.48 -13.40
CA ASN A 193 5.06 -9.68 -14.74
C ASN A 193 6.15 -9.95 -15.80
N CYS A 194 7.18 -10.70 -15.44
CA CYS A 194 8.25 -11.13 -16.34
C CYS A 194 7.98 -12.54 -16.83
N GLU A 195 8.21 -12.79 -18.12
CA GLU A 195 8.18 -14.12 -18.70
C GLU A 195 9.51 -14.83 -18.39
N LEU A 196 9.62 -15.37 -17.18
CA LEU A 196 10.82 -16.06 -16.72
C LEU A 196 10.68 -17.57 -16.90
N ASN A 197 11.66 -18.18 -17.56
CA ASN A 197 11.83 -19.63 -17.54
C ASN A 197 12.56 -20.03 -16.24
N LEU A 198 11.79 -20.33 -15.19
CA LEU A 198 12.34 -20.66 -13.86
C LEU A 198 12.77 -22.12 -13.71
N TYR A 199 12.73 -22.92 -14.78
CA TYR A 199 13.16 -24.33 -14.75
C TYR A 199 14.69 -24.50 -14.65
N GLU A 200 15.47 -23.47 -15.01
CA GLU A 200 16.94 -23.47 -14.91
C GLU A 200 17.41 -22.98 -13.53
N GLN A 201 17.38 -23.88 -12.55
CA GLN A 201 17.69 -23.59 -11.14
C GLN A 201 19.16 -23.22 -10.91
N ASP A 202 20.07 -23.74 -11.73
CA ASP A 202 21.52 -23.50 -11.63
C ASP A 202 21.89 -22.01 -11.68
N ILE A 203 21.03 -21.21 -12.31
CA ILE A 203 21.19 -19.77 -12.43
C ILE A 203 21.20 -19.11 -11.04
N PHE A 204 20.41 -19.63 -10.10
CA PHE A 204 20.19 -19.05 -8.78
C PHE A 204 21.16 -19.53 -7.69
N HIS A 205 21.91 -20.60 -7.96
CA HIS A 205 22.86 -21.15 -6.99
C HIS A 205 24.05 -20.21 -6.70
N ARG A 206 24.29 -19.19 -7.52
CA ARG A 206 25.40 -18.24 -7.33
C ARG A 206 25.03 -17.05 -6.45
N GLN A 207 23.75 -16.76 -6.22
CA GLN A 207 23.28 -15.55 -5.52
C GLN A 207 23.18 -15.79 -4.01
N GLN A 208 24.29 -16.21 -3.40
CA GLN A 208 24.37 -16.51 -1.96
C GLN A 208 24.17 -15.28 -1.07
N GLN A 209 24.34 -14.07 -1.62
CA GLN A 209 24.20 -12.80 -0.89
C GLN A 209 22.77 -12.23 -0.92
N LEU A 210 21.82 -12.93 -1.57
CA LEU A 210 20.47 -12.44 -1.75
C LEU A 210 19.72 -12.35 -0.41
N LYS A 211 19.34 -11.14 -0.01
CA LYS A 211 18.59 -10.88 1.22
C LYS A 211 17.12 -10.61 0.97
N ARG A 212 16.80 -9.99 -0.17
CA ARG A 212 15.41 -9.67 -0.54
C ARG A 212 15.06 -10.29 -1.87
N LEU A 213 13.95 -11.01 -1.91
CA LEU A 213 13.42 -11.63 -3.11
C LEU A 213 11.94 -11.28 -3.25
N ALA A 214 11.57 -10.75 -4.41
CA ALA A 214 10.23 -10.31 -4.70
C ALA A 214 9.79 -10.87 -6.06
N LEU A 215 8.76 -11.72 -6.08
CA LEU A 215 8.37 -12.50 -7.26
C LEU A 215 6.88 -12.37 -7.55
N GLN A 216 6.53 -12.03 -8.78
CA GLN A 216 5.20 -12.21 -9.33
C GLN A 216 5.28 -13.27 -10.42
N PHE A 217 4.64 -14.40 -10.18
CA PHE A 217 4.58 -15.47 -11.17
C PHE A 217 3.46 -15.18 -12.18
N SER A 218 3.57 -15.72 -13.39
CA SER A 218 2.44 -15.82 -14.31
C SER A 218 1.82 -17.21 -14.24
N GLU A 219 2.65 -18.26 -14.31
CA GLU A 219 2.30 -19.69 -14.19
C GLU A 219 3.52 -20.44 -13.66
N VAL A 220 3.51 -20.89 -12.40
CA VAL A 220 4.58 -21.73 -11.82
C VAL A 220 3.90 -22.84 -11.01
N ASP A 221 4.32 -24.09 -11.18
CA ASP A 221 3.82 -25.19 -10.35
C ASP A 221 4.52 -25.25 -8.98
N GLU A 222 3.90 -25.95 -8.03
CA GLU A 222 4.41 -26.09 -6.66
C GLU A 222 5.84 -26.66 -6.62
N PHE A 223 6.14 -27.63 -7.48
CA PHE A 223 7.43 -28.30 -7.55
C PHE A 223 8.54 -27.33 -7.96
N THR A 224 8.30 -26.55 -9.01
CA THR A 224 9.23 -25.53 -9.53
C THR A 224 9.45 -24.44 -8.50
N PHE A 225 8.39 -24.01 -7.82
CA PHE A 225 8.49 -23.02 -6.75
C PHE A 225 9.33 -23.56 -5.56
N GLY A 226 9.06 -24.78 -5.10
CA GLY A 226 9.80 -25.41 -4.00
C GLY A 226 11.30 -25.54 -4.31
N ASN A 227 11.62 -25.98 -5.54
CA ASN A 227 13.01 -26.06 -5.98
C ASN A 227 13.68 -24.68 -6.06
N LEU A 228 12.97 -23.67 -6.59
CA LEU A 228 13.47 -22.30 -6.63
C LEU A 228 13.80 -21.78 -5.22
N MET A 229 12.89 -21.97 -4.26
CA MET A 229 13.11 -21.54 -2.87
C MET A 229 14.26 -22.27 -2.20
N SER A 230 14.56 -23.52 -2.58
CA SER A 230 15.72 -24.25 -2.06
C SER A 230 17.06 -23.57 -2.36
N CYS A 231 17.10 -22.71 -3.40
CA CYS A 231 18.28 -21.94 -3.77
C CYS A 231 18.51 -20.72 -2.85
N PHE A 232 17.51 -20.27 -2.11
CA PHE A 232 17.49 -18.95 -1.47
C PHE A 232 17.53 -19.01 0.07
N LYS A 233 18.53 -19.72 0.60
CA LYS A 233 18.65 -19.98 2.06
C LYS A 233 18.97 -18.73 2.90
N SER A 234 19.55 -17.70 2.29
CA SER A 234 19.95 -16.44 2.93
C SER A 234 18.88 -15.34 2.86
N VAL A 235 17.72 -15.59 2.23
CA VAL A 235 16.67 -14.58 2.09
C VAL A 235 16.05 -14.23 3.44
N GLU A 236 16.05 -12.94 3.74
CA GLU A 236 15.50 -12.31 4.95
C GLU A 236 14.12 -11.68 4.68
N ASP A 237 13.85 -11.24 3.44
CA ASP A 237 12.60 -10.59 3.03
C ASP A 237 12.06 -11.21 1.74
N LEU A 238 10.95 -11.95 1.84
CA LEU A 238 10.30 -12.62 0.73
C LEU A 238 8.95 -11.96 0.43
N VAL A 239 8.76 -11.58 -0.83
CA VAL A 239 7.50 -11.04 -1.34
C VAL A 239 7.02 -11.86 -2.52
N ILE A 240 5.78 -12.33 -2.47
CA ILE A 240 5.18 -13.14 -3.54
C ILE A 240 3.83 -12.54 -3.93
N TRP A 241 3.65 -12.25 -5.21
CA TRP A 241 2.37 -11.89 -5.82
C TRP A 241 1.86 -13.04 -6.67
N ARG A 242 0.57 -13.34 -6.53
CA ARG A 242 -0.11 -14.37 -7.29
C ARG A 242 -0.05 -14.11 -8.78
N GLY A 243 0.28 -15.17 -9.52
CA GLY A 243 0.05 -15.33 -10.95
C GLY A 243 -1.26 -16.04 -11.28
N ALA A 244 -1.62 -16.04 -12.56
CA ALA A 244 -2.71 -16.89 -13.04
C ALA A 244 -2.38 -18.38 -12.77
N GLY A 245 -3.39 -19.22 -12.58
CA GLY A 245 -3.20 -20.69 -12.52
C GLY A 245 -2.60 -21.29 -11.24
N MET A 246 -2.09 -20.50 -10.29
CA MET A 246 -1.64 -21.05 -8.99
C MET A 246 -2.79 -21.16 -8.00
N GLU A 247 -3.10 -22.40 -7.57
CA GLU A 247 -4.19 -22.68 -6.64
C GLU A 247 -3.74 -22.92 -5.20
N ASP A 248 -2.57 -23.50 -4.92
CA ASP A 248 -2.09 -23.84 -3.57
C ASP A 248 -0.58 -23.59 -3.42
N PHE A 249 -0.15 -23.21 -2.21
CA PHE A 249 1.22 -22.75 -1.97
C PHE A 249 1.78 -23.26 -0.64
N VAL A 250 2.99 -23.82 -0.70
CA VAL A 250 3.79 -24.21 0.46
C VAL A 250 5.02 -23.33 0.57
N ILE A 251 5.18 -22.65 1.70
CA ILE A 251 6.43 -21.95 2.02
C ILE A 251 7.36 -22.97 2.68
N PRO A 252 8.50 -23.34 2.06
CA PRO A 252 9.45 -24.25 2.65
C PRO A 252 10.19 -23.60 3.83
N GLU A 253 11.01 -24.39 4.53
CA GLU A 253 11.84 -23.88 5.61
C GLU A 253 12.85 -22.84 5.08
N LEU A 254 12.67 -21.60 5.52
CA LEU A 254 13.56 -20.48 5.20
C LEU A 254 14.15 -19.93 6.50
N PRO A 255 15.32 -20.44 6.94
CA PRO A 255 15.83 -20.19 8.28
C PRO A 255 16.18 -18.73 8.54
N CYS A 256 16.56 -17.97 7.52
CA CYS A 256 16.92 -16.56 7.64
C CYS A 256 15.71 -15.61 7.49
N LEU A 257 14.53 -16.13 7.16
CA LEU A 257 13.38 -15.31 6.79
C LEU A 257 12.88 -14.50 7.98
N GLN A 258 12.86 -13.18 7.83
CA GLN A 258 12.38 -12.24 8.83
C GLN A 258 11.06 -11.58 8.42
N LYS A 259 10.86 -11.38 7.12
CA LYS A 259 9.68 -10.74 6.55
C LYS A 259 9.09 -11.59 5.44
N LEU A 260 7.79 -11.81 5.50
CA LEU A 260 7.03 -12.52 4.47
C LEU A 260 5.82 -11.69 4.07
N SER A 261 5.69 -11.40 2.78
CA SER A 261 4.51 -10.74 2.21
C SER A 261 3.93 -11.56 1.07
N LEU A 262 2.68 -12.00 1.23
CA LEU A 262 1.95 -12.79 0.24
C LEU A 262 0.75 -11.99 -0.28
N TYR A 263 0.54 -11.99 -1.59
CA TYR A 263 -0.54 -11.27 -2.27
C TYR A 263 -1.32 -12.18 -3.21
N GLY A 264 -2.60 -12.41 -2.91
CA GLY A 264 -3.54 -13.13 -3.79
C GLY A 264 -3.47 -14.66 -3.73
N CYS A 265 -2.48 -15.25 -3.07
CA CYS A 265 -2.21 -16.70 -3.08
C CYS A 265 -3.15 -17.51 -2.15
N ARG A 266 -3.12 -18.84 -2.22
CA ARG A 266 -3.70 -19.72 -1.20
C ARG A 266 -2.57 -20.45 -0.50
N LEU A 267 -2.39 -20.16 0.78
CA LEU A 267 -1.32 -20.74 1.58
C LEU A 267 -1.86 -21.99 2.27
N THR A 268 -1.37 -23.16 1.87
CA THR A 268 -1.79 -24.44 2.46
C THR A 268 -0.91 -24.81 3.65
N LEU A 269 0.39 -24.52 3.56
CA LEU A 269 1.36 -24.83 4.59
C LEU A 269 2.45 -23.76 4.68
N LEU A 270 2.77 -23.36 5.91
CA LEU A 270 3.95 -22.56 6.24
C LEU A 270 4.83 -23.41 7.15
N HIS A 271 5.97 -23.86 6.64
CA HIS A 271 6.95 -24.55 7.46
C HIS A 271 7.51 -23.62 8.56
N PRO A 272 8.07 -24.17 9.65
CA PRO A 272 8.65 -23.37 10.72
C PRO A 272 9.69 -22.36 10.23
N CYS A 273 9.42 -21.08 10.47
CA CYS A 273 10.26 -19.93 10.16
C CYS A 273 10.57 -19.19 11.47
N PRO A 274 11.56 -19.65 12.27
CA PRO A 274 11.79 -19.17 13.63
C PRO A 274 12.17 -17.70 13.70
N ASN A 275 12.78 -17.14 12.65
CA ASN A 275 13.20 -15.74 12.61
C ASN A 275 12.12 -14.78 12.07
N LEU A 276 10.97 -15.32 11.61
CA LEU A 276 9.91 -14.52 11.02
C LEU A 276 9.31 -13.59 12.08
N ASN A 277 9.47 -12.28 11.88
CA ASN A 277 8.95 -11.25 12.77
C ASN A 277 7.88 -10.36 12.11
N HIS A 278 7.74 -10.44 10.79
CA HIS A 278 6.77 -9.65 10.03
C HIS A 278 6.06 -10.52 8.98
N LEU A 279 4.76 -10.69 9.15
CA LEU A 279 3.91 -11.43 8.23
C LEU A 279 2.82 -10.53 7.66
N ARG A 280 2.73 -10.45 6.33
CA ARG A 280 1.72 -9.71 5.59
C ARG A 280 1.01 -10.63 4.61
N LEU A 281 -0.30 -10.76 4.79
CA LEU A 281 -1.19 -11.58 3.98
C LEU A 281 -2.25 -10.68 3.37
N VAL A 282 -2.21 -10.48 2.05
CA VAL A 282 -3.17 -9.64 1.32
C VAL A 282 -3.88 -10.50 0.29
N SER A 283 -5.20 -10.61 0.39
CA SER A 283 -6.03 -11.48 -0.44
C SER A 283 -5.54 -12.94 -0.42
N VAL A 284 -4.99 -13.39 0.71
CA VAL A 284 -4.48 -14.75 0.87
C VAL A 284 -5.54 -15.63 1.51
N ASN A 285 -5.80 -16.80 0.93
CA ASN A 285 -6.65 -17.80 1.56
C ASN A 285 -5.85 -18.59 2.59
N VAL A 286 -6.20 -18.42 3.88
CA VAL A 286 -5.60 -19.09 5.05
C VAL A 286 -6.70 -19.66 5.94
N THR A 287 -6.48 -20.84 6.52
CA THR A 287 -7.44 -21.53 7.40
C THR A 287 -7.26 -21.12 8.86
N ASN A 288 -8.23 -21.44 9.73
CA ASN A 288 -8.06 -21.31 11.18
C ASN A 288 -6.91 -22.16 11.74
N THR A 289 -6.59 -23.30 11.11
CA THR A 289 -5.46 -24.14 11.52
C THR A 289 -4.12 -23.41 11.34
N PHE A 290 -3.97 -22.62 10.26
CA PHE A 290 -2.79 -21.77 10.07
C PHE A 290 -2.52 -20.85 11.27
N PHE A 291 -3.57 -20.25 11.82
CA PHE A 291 -3.45 -19.32 12.95
C PHE A 291 -3.21 -20.03 14.29
N GLN A 292 -3.64 -21.29 14.45
CA GLN A 292 -3.41 -22.08 15.66
C GLN A 292 -1.93 -22.46 15.81
N ASP A 293 -1.25 -22.67 14.69
CA ASP A 293 0.15 -23.10 14.67
C ASP A 293 1.14 -21.93 14.61
N LEU A 294 0.70 -20.68 14.75
CA LEU A 294 1.58 -19.50 14.63
C LEU A 294 2.72 -19.50 15.64
N ASP A 295 2.48 -19.85 16.90
CA ASP A 295 3.55 -19.87 17.92
C ASP A 295 4.55 -21.01 17.69
N ASN A 296 4.11 -22.11 17.07
CA ASN A 296 4.97 -23.23 16.71
C ASN A 296 5.80 -22.93 15.46
N ASN A 297 5.16 -22.37 14.43
CA ASN A 297 5.77 -22.12 13.13
C ASN A 297 6.54 -20.80 13.11
N CYS A 298 6.12 -19.79 13.85
CA CYS A 298 6.67 -18.43 13.82
C CYS A 298 6.77 -17.86 15.24
N PRO A 299 7.57 -18.47 16.15
CA PRO A 299 7.64 -18.09 17.56
C PRO A 299 8.04 -16.63 17.81
N ASN A 300 8.73 -15.97 16.87
CA ASN A 300 9.17 -14.57 16.99
C ASN A 300 8.29 -13.57 16.23
N LEU A 301 7.07 -13.95 15.84
CA LEU A 301 6.18 -13.11 15.02
C LEU A 301 5.69 -11.87 15.79
N LYS A 302 6.24 -10.70 15.48
CA LYS A 302 5.86 -9.43 16.13
C LYS A 302 4.77 -8.66 15.40
N TYR A 303 4.72 -8.76 14.07
CA TYR A 303 3.77 -8.02 13.24
C TYR A 303 2.98 -8.95 12.33
N LEU A 304 1.66 -8.87 12.40
CA LEU A 304 0.75 -9.56 11.50
C LEU A 304 -0.19 -8.56 10.83
N TYR A 305 -0.20 -8.56 9.50
CA TYR A 305 -1.19 -7.85 8.70
C TYR A 305 -1.98 -8.81 7.83
N LEU A 306 -3.28 -8.90 8.08
CA LEU A 306 -4.22 -9.67 7.28
C LEU A 306 -5.17 -8.71 6.56
N TYR A 307 -5.21 -8.76 5.24
CA TYR A 307 -6.16 -8.04 4.40
C TYR A 307 -6.86 -9.07 3.52
N VAL A 308 -8.13 -9.35 3.74
CA VAL A 308 -8.91 -10.28 2.91
C VAL A 308 -9.72 -9.46 1.90
N THR A 309 -9.83 -9.94 0.66
CA THR A 309 -10.75 -9.40 -0.36
C THR A 309 -11.89 -10.38 -0.61
N GLY A 310 -13.04 -9.90 -1.07
CA GLY A 310 -14.26 -10.69 -1.24
C GLY A 310 -14.17 -11.90 -2.18
N ASP A 311 -13.12 -12.00 -3.01
CA ASP A 311 -12.90 -13.15 -3.90
C ASP A 311 -12.11 -14.31 -3.26
N CYS A 312 -11.66 -14.17 -2.00
CA CYS A 312 -11.10 -15.29 -1.27
C CYS A 312 -12.24 -16.20 -0.81
N SER A 313 -12.23 -17.48 -1.20
CA SER A 313 -13.23 -18.52 -0.86
C SER A 313 -13.32 -18.89 0.63
N LEU A 314 -12.99 -17.94 1.52
CA LEU A 314 -13.28 -17.95 2.95
C LEU A 314 -14.77 -17.78 3.24
N ASP A 315 -15.64 -17.84 2.24
CA ASP A 315 -17.11 -17.82 2.35
C ASP A 315 -17.68 -18.88 3.32
N SER A 316 -16.88 -19.85 3.77
CA SER A 316 -17.26 -20.83 4.79
C SER A 316 -16.83 -20.48 6.22
N MET A 317 -15.92 -19.52 6.44
CA MET A 317 -15.47 -19.13 7.79
C MET A 317 -16.21 -17.87 8.27
N MET A 318 -17.21 -18.06 9.13
CA MET A 318 -17.82 -16.95 9.89
C MET A 318 -16.86 -16.39 10.95
N THR A 319 -15.95 -17.23 11.47
CA THR A 319 -15.10 -16.93 12.61
C THR A 319 -13.62 -17.11 12.29
N ILE A 320 -12.80 -16.10 12.62
CA ILE A 320 -11.34 -16.18 12.61
C ILE A 320 -10.79 -16.21 14.03
N LYS A 321 -9.84 -17.11 14.31
CA LYS A 321 -9.18 -17.24 15.62
C LYS A 321 -7.68 -17.02 15.49
N ILE A 322 -7.16 -15.98 16.12
CA ILE A 322 -5.72 -15.64 16.10
C ILE A 322 -5.18 -15.78 17.51
N SER A 323 -4.21 -16.66 17.70
CA SER A 323 -3.52 -16.84 18.97
C SER A 323 -2.02 -16.74 18.75
N SER A 324 -1.35 -15.80 19.41
CA SER A 324 0.11 -15.75 19.40
C SER A 324 0.67 -14.99 20.60
N SER A 325 1.63 -15.60 21.28
CA SER A 325 2.29 -15.04 22.45
C SER A 325 3.33 -13.96 22.12
N SER A 326 3.92 -13.97 20.92
CA SER A 326 4.95 -12.99 20.50
C SER A 326 4.40 -11.77 19.77
N LEU A 327 3.11 -11.77 19.41
CA LEU A 327 2.51 -10.73 18.58
C LEU A 327 2.40 -9.39 19.30
N GLU A 328 3.05 -8.37 18.75
CA GLU A 328 3.06 -6.98 19.25
C GLU A 328 2.05 -6.09 18.47
N ILE A 329 1.98 -6.27 17.15
CA ILE A 329 1.16 -5.44 16.26
C ILE A 329 0.27 -6.33 15.40
N LEU A 330 -1.04 -6.14 15.52
CA LEU A 330 -2.05 -6.82 14.70
C LEU A 330 -2.81 -5.81 13.85
N ARG A 331 -2.78 -6.00 12.53
CA ARG A 331 -3.60 -5.27 11.57
C ARG A 331 -4.55 -6.21 10.85
N LEU A 332 -5.83 -5.92 10.92
CA LEU A 332 -6.87 -6.72 10.28
C LEU A 332 -7.70 -5.85 9.34
N ASN A 333 -7.87 -6.31 8.10
CA ASN A 333 -8.93 -5.91 7.22
C ASN A 333 -9.65 -7.16 6.73
N THR A 334 -10.87 -7.38 7.21
CA THR A 334 -11.55 -8.64 6.98
C THR A 334 -13.07 -8.51 6.96
N TYR A 335 -13.72 -9.54 6.41
CA TYR A 335 -15.16 -9.64 6.22
C TYR A 335 -15.84 -10.64 7.17
N HIS A 336 -15.06 -11.34 8.01
CA HIS A 336 -15.56 -12.31 8.99
C HIS A 336 -16.56 -11.68 9.96
N GLU A 337 -17.51 -12.46 10.44
CA GLU A 337 -18.56 -12.01 11.36
C GLU A 337 -18.09 -12.03 12.82
N GLU A 338 -17.16 -12.92 13.13
CA GLU A 338 -16.58 -13.08 14.46
C GLU A 338 -15.06 -13.15 14.41
N ILE A 339 -14.39 -12.43 15.32
CA ILE A 339 -12.94 -12.33 15.41
C ILE A 339 -12.53 -12.59 16.85
N LEU A 340 -11.79 -13.68 17.08
CA LEU A 340 -11.22 -14.02 18.38
C LEU A 340 -9.71 -13.80 18.34
N VAL A 341 -9.20 -12.95 19.24
CA VAL A 341 -7.78 -12.63 19.35
C VAL A 341 -7.28 -12.95 20.76
N HIS A 342 -6.23 -13.75 20.83
CA HIS A 342 -5.47 -14.02 22.06
C HIS A 342 -4.00 -13.67 21.82
N ALA A 343 -3.62 -12.45 22.22
CA ALA A 343 -2.28 -11.91 22.02
C ALA A 343 -1.84 -11.16 23.29
N PRO A 344 -1.18 -11.83 24.25
CA PRO A 344 -0.88 -11.25 25.55
C PRO A 344 0.06 -10.03 25.49
N ASN A 345 1.00 -10.05 24.54
CA ASN A 345 2.02 -9.01 24.38
C ASN A 345 1.65 -7.91 23.38
N MET A 346 0.40 -7.88 22.91
CA MET A 346 -0.02 -6.90 21.91
C MET A 346 0.06 -5.46 22.46
N ILE A 347 0.66 -4.56 21.67
CA ILE A 347 0.79 -3.12 21.96
C ILE A 347 -0.04 -2.25 21.01
N ARG A 348 -0.40 -2.80 19.84
CA ARG A 348 -1.17 -2.07 18.82
C ARG A 348 -2.10 -2.98 18.05
N PHE A 349 -3.37 -2.58 18.02
CA PHE A 349 -4.42 -3.22 17.24
C PHE A 349 -5.01 -2.24 16.22
N GLU A 350 -4.99 -2.60 14.94
CA GLU A 350 -5.67 -1.85 13.89
C GLU A 350 -6.70 -2.72 13.20
N PHE A 351 -7.92 -2.23 13.11
CA PHE A 351 -9.02 -2.94 12.48
C PHE A 351 -9.68 -2.08 11.41
N THR A 352 -9.82 -2.63 10.22
CA THR A 352 -10.62 -2.06 9.14
C THR A 352 -11.69 -3.06 8.75
N THR A 353 -12.94 -2.62 8.60
CA THR A 353 -13.97 -3.43 7.95
C THR A 353 -14.49 -2.69 6.74
N SER A 354 -14.58 -3.38 5.60
CA SER A 354 -15.33 -2.94 4.42
C SER A 354 -16.56 -3.81 4.17
N SER A 355 -17.01 -4.54 5.20
CA SER A 355 -17.98 -5.62 5.02
C SER A 355 -19.37 -5.12 4.67
N VAL A 356 -19.93 -5.70 3.61
CA VAL A 356 -21.36 -5.59 3.29
C VAL A 356 -22.21 -6.23 4.40
N ARG A 357 -21.64 -7.17 5.17
CA ARG A 357 -22.30 -7.90 6.26
C ARG A 357 -22.32 -7.14 7.60
N GLY A 358 -21.72 -5.94 7.66
CA GLY A 358 -21.73 -5.06 8.83
C GLY A 358 -20.48 -5.15 9.72
N VAL A 359 -20.60 -4.64 10.94
CA VAL A 359 -19.53 -4.63 11.96
C VAL A 359 -19.41 -6.02 12.61
N PRO A 360 -18.21 -6.62 12.75
CA PRO A 360 -18.08 -7.94 13.35
C PRO A 360 -18.09 -7.92 14.88
N ASN A 361 -18.36 -9.09 15.47
CA ASN A 361 -18.12 -9.36 16.87
C ASN A 361 -16.63 -9.58 17.09
N LEU A 362 -16.00 -8.72 17.89
CA LEU A 362 -14.57 -8.77 18.17
C LEU A 362 -14.37 -9.10 19.65
N TYR A 363 -13.60 -10.14 19.93
CA TYR A 363 -13.23 -10.54 21.29
C TYR A 363 -11.72 -10.60 21.40
N ILE A 364 -11.14 -9.76 22.25
CA ILE A 364 -9.70 -9.77 22.53
C ILE A 364 -9.52 -10.16 23.99
N THR A 365 -8.73 -11.20 24.23
CA THR A 365 -8.54 -11.77 25.57
C THR A 365 -7.06 -11.88 25.93
N GLY A 366 -6.78 -11.86 27.25
CA GLY A 366 -5.49 -12.28 27.80
C GLY A 366 -4.37 -11.25 27.71
N SER A 367 -4.69 -9.98 27.48
CA SER A 367 -3.67 -8.98 27.19
C SER A 367 -3.36 -8.13 28.39
N SER A 368 -2.13 -8.24 28.85
CA SER A 368 -1.63 -7.65 30.09
C SER A 368 -1.08 -6.24 29.88
N ASN A 369 -0.69 -5.90 28.65
CA ASN A 369 -0.06 -4.63 28.33
C ASN A 369 -1.09 -3.53 28.02
N GLN A 370 -0.74 -2.29 28.35
CA GLN A 370 -1.43 -1.14 27.81
C GLN A 370 -1.19 -1.08 26.30
N TRP A 371 -2.25 -1.26 25.52
CA TRP A 371 -2.19 -1.17 24.07
C TRP A 371 -2.96 0.02 23.52
N THR A 372 -2.78 0.27 22.23
CA THR A 372 -3.54 1.27 21.47
C THR A 372 -4.39 0.59 20.40
N SER A 373 -5.61 1.09 20.22
CA SER A 373 -6.49 0.63 19.15
C SER A 373 -6.79 1.74 18.15
N ARG A 374 -6.86 1.36 16.87
CA ARG A 374 -7.35 2.20 15.76
C ARG A 374 -8.36 1.41 14.95
N ILE A 375 -9.55 1.97 14.77
CA ILE A 375 -10.63 1.32 14.01
C ILE A 375 -11.02 2.20 12.84
N GLU A 376 -11.19 1.59 11.66
CA GLU A 376 -11.85 2.19 10.51
C GLU A 376 -13.03 1.32 10.04
N VAL A 377 -14.25 1.83 10.18
CA VAL A 377 -15.46 1.20 9.67
C VAL A 377 -15.81 1.83 8.33
N ARG A 378 -15.68 1.07 7.24
CA ARG A 378 -16.08 1.46 5.88
C ARG A 378 -17.36 0.73 5.51
N SER A 379 -18.51 1.38 5.66
CA SER A 379 -19.80 0.73 5.32
C SER A 379 -20.36 1.29 4.01
N PRO A 380 -20.43 0.49 2.92
CA PRO A 380 -21.08 0.89 1.69
C PRO A 380 -22.61 0.79 1.77
N LYS A 381 -23.15 -0.01 2.70
CA LYS A 381 -24.59 -0.15 2.95
C LYS A 381 -24.96 0.25 4.38
N VAL A 382 -26.24 0.57 4.50
CA VAL A 382 -26.98 1.16 5.61
C VAL A 382 -26.49 0.72 7.00
N LEU A 383 -26.25 1.67 7.90
CA LEU A 383 -26.08 1.43 9.35
C LEU A 383 -27.42 1.07 10.03
N ASP A 384 -28.42 0.61 9.27
CA ASP A 384 -29.72 0.20 9.82
C ASP A 384 -29.41 -0.95 10.78
N HIS A 385 -29.67 -0.72 12.07
CA HIS A 385 -29.52 -1.69 13.15
C HIS A 385 -28.08 -2.14 13.44
N SER A 386 -27.06 -1.33 13.11
CA SER A 386 -25.64 -1.71 13.33
C SER A 386 -25.00 -1.06 14.56
N PHE A 387 -25.69 -0.14 15.24
CA PHE A 387 -25.13 0.60 16.37
C PHE A 387 -24.89 -0.29 17.59
N TYR A 388 -25.71 -1.31 17.83
CA TYR A 388 -25.43 -2.28 18.90
C TYR A 388 -24.13 -3.06 18.63
N LYS A 389 -23.89 -3.48 17.37
CA LYS A 389 -22.64 -4.16 16.98
C LYS A 389 -21.43 -3.25 17.13
N LEU A 390 -21.58 -1.98 16.76
CA LEU A 390 -20.55 -0.98 16.99
C LEU A 390 -20.28 -0.79 18.49
N LYS A 391 -21.33 -0.64 19.30
CA LYS A 391 -21.22 -0.52 20.76
C LYS A 391 -20.52 -1.74 21.35
N ASN A 392 -20.87 -2.94 20.90
CA ASN A 392 -20.22 -4.18 21.32
C ASN A 392 -18.72 -4.16 20.95
N LEU A 393 -18.39 -3.84 19.69
CA LEU A 393 -17.01 -3.76 19.21
C LEU A 393 -16.18 -2.76 20.03
N VAL A 394 -16.69 -1.54 20.26
CA VAL A 394 -16.00 -0.49 21.03
C VAL A 394 -15.89 -0.90 22.51
N SER A 395 -16.91 -1.57 23.06
CA SER A 395 -16.89 -2.07 24.44
C SER A 395 -15.86 -3.18 24.65
N ASN A 396 -15.74 -4.11 23.70
CA ASN A 396 -14.79 -5.22 23.78
C ASN A 396 -13.33 -4.78 23.66
N ILE A 397 -13.08 -3.59 23.10
CA ILE A 397 -11.74 -2.98 23.07
C ILE A 397 -11.59 -1.83 24.08
N SER A 398 -12.53 -1.65 25.00
CA SER A 398 -12.51 -0.54 25.97
C SER A 398 -11.36 -0.63 26.98
N GLN A 399 -10.77 -1.81 27.15
CA GLN A 399 -9.53 -2.01 27.90
C GLN A 399 -8.32 -1.34 27.21
N SER A 400 -8.46 -0.98 25.93
CA SER A 400 -7.46 -0.24 25.16
C SER A 400 -7.52 1.26 25.34
N LYS A 401 -6.40 1.92 25.04
CA LYS A 401 -6.43 3.31 24.62
C LYS A 401 -6.93 3.39 23.17
N ILE A 402 -8.21 3.70 22.98
CA ILE A 402 -8.82 3.90 21.66
C ILE A 402 -8.37 5.26 21.10
N SER A 403 -7.28 5.25 20.32
CA SER A 403 -6.66 6.47 19.80
C SER A 403 -7.40 7.07 18.61
N PHE A 404 -8.12 6.24 17.85
CA PHE A 404 -8.75 6.67 16.61
C PHE A 404 -9.90 5.75 16.22
N LEU A 405 -11.07 6.32 15.98
CA LEU A 405 -12.22 5.65 15.40
C LEU A 405 -12.66 6.43 14.17
N LYS A 406 -12.67 5.80 13.00
CA LYS A 406 -13.06 6.43 11.75
C LYS A 406 -14.23 5.71 11.11
N PHE A 407 -15.22 6.49 10.69
CA PHE A 407 -16.33 6.00 9.89
C PHE A 407 -16.24 6.58 8.49
N ARG A 408 -16.34 5.70 7.50
CA ARG A 408 -16.54 6.07 6.11
C ARG A 408 -17.83 5.44 5.62
N THR A 409 -18.84 6.26 5.33
CA THR A 409 -20.11 5.77 4.79
C THR A 409 -20.47 6.49 3.50
N LEU A 410 -21.02 5.73 2.56
CA LEU A 410 -21.65 6.23 1.34
C LEU A 410 -23.16 5.99 1.37
N SER A 411 -23.71 5.54 2.50
CA SER A 411 -25.10 5.12 2.58
C SER A 411 -26.08 6.29 2.46
N GLU A 412 -27.15 6.05 1.70
CA GLU A 412 -28.24 7.00 1.51
C GLU A 412 -29.27 6.97 2.65
N LYS A 413 -29.14 6.05 3.62
CA LYS A 413 -30.10 5.89 4.72
C LYS A 413 -29.33 5.62 6.02
N VAL A 414 -29.74 6.28 7.11
CA VAL A 414 -29.23 6.03 8.46
C VAL A 414 -30.43 6.08 9.40
N ILE A 415 -30.85 4.93 9.93
CA ILE A 415 -31.83 4.85 11.01
C ILE A 415 -31.10 4.53 12.31
N PHE A 416 -31.40 5.31 13.36
CA PHE A 416 -30.99 5.04 14.72
C PHE A 416 -32.24 4.83 15.58
N ASP A 417 -32.36 3.65 16.18
CA ASP A 417 -33.32 3.38 17.24
C ASP A 417 -32.58 3.32 18.57
N ILE A 418 -32.98 4.18 19.51
CA ILE A 418 -32.37 4.26 20.82
C ILE A 418 -32.62 2.98 21.64
N ASN A 419 -33.76 2.32 21.45
CA ASN A 419 -34.15 1.15 22.21
C ASN A 419 -33.18 -0.02 21.95
N GLU A 420 -32.68 -0.14 20.71
CA GLU A 420 -31.67 -1.14 20.32
C GLU A 420 -30.33 -1.03 21.04
N VAL A 421 -30.04 0.15 21.61
CA VAL A 421 -28.75 0.44 22.26
C VAL A 421 -28.92 0.59 23.78
N MET A 422 -30.14 0.78 24.26
CA MET A 422 -30.47 0.98 25.68
C MET A 422 -30.61 -0.32 26.47
N ASP A 423 -31.09 -1.41 25.86
CA ASP A 423 -31.59 -2.57 26.62
C ASP A 423 -30.52 -3.49 27.24
N ASP A 424 -29.25 -3.42 26.84
CA ASP A 424 -28.31 -4.52 27.12
C ASP A 424 -27.12 -4.27 28.08
N MET A 425 -26.85 -3.09 28.64
CA MET A 425 -25.68 -2.94 29.55
C MET A 425 -25.71 -1.73 30.53
N PRO A 426 -25.24 -1.89 31.80
CA PRO A 426 -25.17 -0.84 32.82
C PRO A 426 -23.94 0.10 32.75
N PHE A 427 -23.08 0.00 31.72
CA PHE A 427 -21.79 0.71 31.68
C PHE A 427 -21.83 2.01 30.87
N SER A 428 -21.12 3.03 31.36
CA SER A 428 -20.88 4.28 30.61
C SER A 428 -20.14 3.97 29.29
N PRO A 429 -20.49 4.63 28.16
CA PRO A 429 -19.82 4.36 26.89
C PRO A 429 -18.29 4.58 26.97
N PRO A 430 -17.47 3.81 26.24
CA PRO A 430 -16.01 3.92 26.30
C PRO A 430 -15.49 5.27 25.79
N TYR A 431 -14.38 5.74 26.37
CA TYR A 431 -13.71 6.97 25.95
C TYR A 431 -12.83 6.75 24.71
N ILE A 432 -12.81 7.73 23.80
CA ILE A 432 -12.03 7.69 22.56
C ILE A 432 -11.27 9.01 22.38
N GLU A 433 -10.01 8.97 21.94
CA GLU A 433 -9.23 10.21 21.73
C GLU A 433 -9.71 11.02 20.51
N HIS A 434 -10.03 10.33 19.42
CA HIS A 434 -10.40 10.97 18.17
C HIS A 434 -11.44 10.17 17.39
N LEU A 435 -12.56 10.81 17.07
CA LEU A 435 -13.59 10.31 16.18
C LEU A 435 -13.52 11.06 14.84
N SER A 436 -13.37 10.34 13.73
CA SER A 436 -13.36 10.91 12.38
C SER A 436 -14.55 10.36 11.58
N LEU A 437 -15.43 11.23 11.12
CA LEU A 437 -16.52 10.86 10.22
C LEU A 437 -16.16 11.35 8.81
N ARG A 438 -16.31 10.48 7.81
CA ARG A 438 -16.21 10.83 6.39
C ARG A 438 -17.38 10.28 5.59
N GLY A 439 -18.05 11.12 4.80
CA GLY A 439 -19.18 10.64 4.00
C GLY A 439 -19.94 11.72 3.24
N ARG A 440 -21.13 11.33 2.77
CA ARG A 440 -22.13 12.21 2.14
C ARG A 440 -23.39 12.15 2.99
N TRP A 441 -23.73 13.25 3.65
CA TRP A 441 -24.88 13.31 4.56
C TRP A 441 -25.64 14.62 4.38
N ASP A 442 -26.94 14.57 4.61
CA ASP A 442 -27.74 15.75 4.95
C ASP A 442 -27.73 15.96 6.48
N GLU A 443 -28.32 17.06 6.94
CA GLU A 443 -28.37 17.42 8.37
C GLU A 443 -29.03 16.34 9.24
N ASN A 444 -30.16 15.79 8.79
CA ASN A 444 -30.91 14.78 9.54
C ASN A 444 -30.10 13.49 9.69
N ARG A 445 -29.46 13.02 8.60
CA ARG A 445 -28.63 11.82 8.60
C ARG A 445 -27.41 11.97 9.50
N LEU A 446 -26.74 13.11 9.44
CA LEU A 446 -25.58 13.38 10.26
C LEU A 446 -25.97 13.45 11.74
N THR A 447 -27.11 14.05 12.07
CA THR A 447 -27.64 14.11 13.44
C THR A 447 -27.94 12.70 13.97
N CYS A 448 -28.69 11.89 13.21
CA CYS A 448 -28.97 10.50 13.59
C CYS A 448 -27.68 9.67 13.76
N LEU A 449 -26.71 9.85 12.87
CA LEU A 449 -25.41 9.17 12.94
C LEU A 449 -24.64 9.57 14.19
N LEU A 450 -24.56 10.88 14.48
CA LEU A 450 -23.86 11.40 15.65
C LEU A 450 -24.52 10.95 16.95
N ASP A 451 -25.85 11.03 17.04
CA ASP A 451 -26.59 10.53 18.21
C ASP A 451 -26.27 9.04 18.40
N GLY A 452 -26.39 8.21 17.35
CA GLY A 452 -26.07 6.79 17.44
C GLY A 452 -24.63 6.48 17.86
N ILE A 453 -23.63 7.17 17.27
CA ILE A 453 -22.22 6.96 17.63
C ILE A 453 -21.94 7.43 19.07
N PHE A 454 -22.53 8.55 19.50
CA PHE A 454 -22.34 9.07 20.86
C PHE A 454 -23.02 8.22 21.93
N TRP A 455 -24.02 7.42 21.57
CA TRP A 455 -24.53 6.35 22.42
C TRP A 455 -23.58 5.14 22.51
N CYS A 456 -22.69 4.96 21.53
CA CYS A 456 -21.68 3.90 21.54
C CYS A 456 -20.36 4.32 22.21
N CYS A 457 -19.97 5.60 22.19
CA CYS A 457 -18.67 6.08 22.68
C CYS A 457 -18.64 7.57 23.07
N ARG A 458 -17.61 7.98 23.82
CA ARG A 458 -17.37 9.37 24.26
C ARG A 458 -16.04 9.91 23.70
N PRO A 459 -16.07 10.65 22.58
CA PRO A 459 -14.86 11.16 21.95
C PRO A 459 -14.36 12.47 22.57
N LYS A 460 -13.04 12.61 22.71
CA LYS A 460 -12.37 13.87 23.11
C LYS A 460 -12.33 14.88 21.97
N THR A 461 -12.06 14.40 20.75
CA THR A 461 -11.99 15.23 19.55
C THR A 461 -12.82 14.62 18.44
N LEU A 462 -13.49 15.47 17.68
CA LEU A 462 -14.32 15.09 16.53
C LEU A 462 -13.76 15.73 15.27
N SER A 463 -13.65 14.96 14.19
CA SER A 463 -13.38 15.45 12.85
C SER A 463 -14.47 15.03 11.89
N LEU A 464 -15.12 15.99 11.25
CA LEU A 464 -16.15 15.76 10.25
C LEU A 464 -15.61 16.11 8.88
N SER A 465 -15.75 15.22 7.91
CA SER A 465 -15.32 15.45 6.52
C SER A 465 -16.38 15.02 5.52
N TRP A 466 -16.75 15.86 4.56
CA TRP A 466 -17.73 15.50 3.53
C TRP A 466 -17.44 16.11 2.16
N SER A 467 -18.00 15.46 1.12
CA SER A 467 -18.01 15.97 -0.25
C SER A 467 -19.39 16.56 -0.56
N TYR A 468 -19.44 17.86 -0.84
CA TYR A 468 -20.67 18.65 -1.02
C TYR A 468 -21.52 18.20 -2.24
N VAL A 469 -22.84 18.13 -2.06
CA VAL A 469 -23.86 18.07 -3.12
C VAL A 469 -24.72 19.33 -2.97
N GLN A 470 -25.00 20.06 -4.05
CA GLN A 470 -25.62 21.39 -4.03
C GLN A 470 -26.91 21.50 -3.19
N GLY A 471 -27.01 22.57 -2.38
CA GLY A 471 -28.26 23.09 -1.81
C GLY A 471 -28.33 22.97 -0.29
N SER A 472 -28.31 24.13 0.39
CA SER A 472 -28.21 24.36 1.85
C SER A 472 -26.80 24.25 2.44
N ASP A 473 -26.53 25.06 3.48
CA ASP A 473 -25.26 25.12 4.20
C ASP A 473 -25.41 24.46 5.60
N PRO A 474 -25.72 23.15 5.67
CA PRO A 474 -25.97 22.42 6.93
C PRO A 474 -24.74 22.39 7.87
N PHE A 475 -23.61 22.94 7.41
CA PHE A 475 -22.35 23.09 8.12
C PHE A 475 -22.49 23.90 9.40
N VAL A 476 -23.11 25.08 9.32
CA VAL A 476 -23.27 25.97 10.48
C VAL A 476 -24.35 25.42 11.39
N ASP A 477 -25.46 24.95 10.83
CA ASP A 477 -26.60 24.50 11.63
C ASP A 477 -26.29 23.23 12.43
N VAL A 478 -25.54 22.27 11.89
CA VAL A 478 -25.11 21.08 12.66
C VAL A 478 -24.16 21.46 13.79
N VAL A 479 -23.15 22.30 13.52
CA VAL A 479 -22.19 22.75 14.54
C VAL A 479 -22.91 23.56 15.62
N MET A 480 -23.82 24.45 15.23
CA MET A 480 -24.63 25.27 16.14
C MET A 480 -25.66 24.42 16.90
N ASN A 481 -26.20 23.35 16.32
CA ASN A 481 -27.09 22.40 17.00
C ASN A 481 -26.34 21.55 18.01
N ILE A 482 -25.13 21.08 17.70
CA ILE A 482 -24.24 20.41 18.69
C ILE A 482 -23.96 21.37 19.86
N GLN A 483 -23.72 22.65 19.59
CA GLN A 483 -23.53 23.67 20.63
C GLN A 483 -24.79 23.95 21.46
N ARG A 484 -25.95 24.14 20.82
CA ARG A 484 -27.24 24.42 21.50
C ARG A 484 -27.71 23.24 22.34
N GLN A 485 -27.49 22.01 21.87
CA GLN A 485 -27.90 20.81 22.59
C GLN A 485 -27.04 20.51 23.84
N ASN A 486 -25.84 21.10 23.98
CA ASN A 486 -25.08 21.07 25.25
C ASN A 486 -25.79 21.80 26.40
N HIS A 487 -26.78 22.65 26.10
CA HIS A 487 -27.46 23.50 27.08
C HIS A 487 -28.90 23.05 27.43
N ASN A 488 -29.44 21.99 26.78
CA ASN A 488 -30.81 21.56 27.04
C ASN A 488 -30.92 20.59 28.24
N GLN A 489 -31.77 20.97 29.19
CA GLN A 489 -31.90 20.43 30.56
C GLN A 489 -32.63 19.09 30.71
N ASN A 490 -33.01 18.41 29.62
CA ASN A 490 -33.55 17.05 29.72
C ASN A 490 -32.39 16.04 29.76
N GLY A 491 -31.76 16.00 30.94
CA GLY A 491 -30.50 15.32 31.20
C GLY A 491 -30.46 13.86 30.76
N ARG A 492 -29.58 13.56 29.78
CA ARG A 492 -28.92 12.26 29.57
C ARG A 492 -27.91 12.21 28.41
N LYS A 493 -27.52 13.34 27.79
CA LYS A 493 -26.46 13.33 26.76
C LYS A 493 -25.07 13.38 27.42
N LEU A 494 -24.59 12.21 27.85
CA LEU A 494 -23.34 11.97 28.61
C LEU A 494 -22.04 12.45 27.92
N TRP A 495 -22.08 12.77 26.64
CA TRP A 495 -20.90 13.01 25.79
C TRP A 495 -20.45 14.47 25.70
N ALA A 496 -21.34 15.43 25.98
CA ALA A 496 -21.09 16.88 25.87
C ALA A 496 -19.90 17.37 26.73
N ASN A 497 -19.63 16.69 27.83
CA ASN A 497 -18.61 17.06 28.79
C ASN A 497 -17.21 16.58 28.39
N ASP A 498 -17.10 15.49 27.64
CA ASP A 498 -15.82 14.87 27.26
C ASP A 498 -15.26 15.46 25.95
N LEU A 499 -16.12 16.02 25.09
CA LEU A 499 -15.75 16.62 23.82
C LEU A 499 -15.06 17.98 24.03
N LYS A 500 -13.76 18.03 23.74
CA LYS A 500 -12.89 19.21 23.88
C LYS A 500 -12.66 19.97 22.59
N GLN A 501 -12.67 19.29 21.45
CA GLN A 501 -12.38 19.90 20.16
C GLN A 501 -13.26 19.30 19.06
N VAL A 502 -13.71 20.15 18.14
CA VAL A 502 -14.41 19.75 16.91
C VAL A 502 -13.70 20.42 15.74
N LYS A 503 -13.26 19.62 14.77
CA LYS A 503 -12.75 20.05 13.48
C LYS A 503 -13.74 19.65 12.40
N VAL A 504 -14.04 20.55 11.49
CA VAL A 504 -14.98 20.30 10.39
C VAL A 504 -14.29 20.71 9.10
N GLU A 505 -14.14 19.75 8.19
CA GLU A 505 -13.53 19.92 6.88
C GLU A 505 -14.58 19.68 5.78
N ALA A 506 -14.84 20.67 4.94
CA ALA A 506 -15.76 20.55 3.81
C ALA A 506 -15.00 20.71 2.51
N THR A 507 -15.01 19.69 1.64
CA THR A 507 -14.40 19.77 0.31
C THR A 507 -15.49 19.96 -0.74
N ARG A 508 -15.41 21.06 -1.48
CA ARG A 508 -16.28 21.32 -2.64
C ARG A 508 -15.77 20.60 -3.88
N TYR A 509 -16.66 20.42 -4.85
CA TYR A 509 -16.37 19.79 -6.15
C TYR A 509 -15.34 20.54 -7.00
N ASP A 510 -15.03 21.80 -6.66
CA ASP A 510 -13.98 22.63 -7.26
C ASP A 510 -12.64 22.54 -6.51
N ASP A 511 -12.46 21.49 -5.71
CA ASP A 511 -11.29 21.22 -4.85
C ASP A 511 -10.97 22.29 -3.78
N ARG A 512 -11.90 23.22 -3.50
CA ARG A 512 -11.75 24.13 -2.36
C ARG A 512 -12.15 23.44 -1.06
N THR A 513 -11.23 23.42 -0.09
CA THR A 513 -11.46 22.87 1.26
C THR A 513 -11.65 24.01 2.26
N TYR A 514 -12.77 23.99 3.00
CA TYR A 514 -13.03 24.88 4.13
C TYR A 514 -12.79 24.12 5.42
N VAL A 515 -12.08 24.74 6.37
CA VAL A 515 -11.80 24.16 7.68
C VAL A 515 -12.33 25.09 8.76
N LEU A 516 -13.22 24.59 9.60
CA LEU A 516 -13.58 25.23 10.87
C LEU A 516 -13.04 24.40 12.02
N GLU A 517 -12.47 25.09 13.01
CA GLU A 517 -12.00 24.48 14.25
C GLU A 517 -12.66 25.16 15.44
N TRP A 518 -13.14 24.35 16.37
CA TRP A 518 -13.73 24.79 17.63
C TRP A 518 -13.08 24.01 18.78
N GLY A 519 -12.82 24.68 19.90
CA GLY A 519 -12.27 24.07 21.11
C GLY A 519 -12.84 24.72 22.38
N LYS A 520 -12.98 23.92 23.45
CA LYS A 520 -13.29 24.37 24.80
C LYS A 520 -12.04 24.74 25.58
#